data_AF-A0A6B2C5Q2-F1
#
_entry.id   AF-A0A6B2C5Q2-F1
#
_cell.length_a   1.000
_cell.length_b   1.000
_cell.length_c   1.000
_cell.angle_alpha   90.00
_cell.angle_beta   90.00
_cell.angle_gamma   90.00
#
_symmetry.space_group_name_H-M   'P 1'
#
loop_
_entity.id
_entity.type
_entity.pdbx_description
1 polymer ?
#
loop_
_entity_poly.entity_id
_entity_poly.type
_entity_poly.pdbx_seq_one_letter_code
_entity_poly.pdbx_strand_id
1 'polypeptide(L)'
;MIDLTFSVARANLKLNGLKNVLVVNKAAWDKREKLLINIPKGFYGYASVYKRYFSQTIKMMVEVFPLDDILRGLSCNIKLIKIDIEGAEYRVIKGMGKSLLDTNLDTN
;
A
#
# COMPACT_ATOMS: atom_id res chain seq x y z
N MET A 1 -0.51 3.66 -14.57
CA MET A 1 -1.71 4.02 -13.75
C MET A 1 -1.43 3.95 -12.25
N ILE A 2 -0.75 2.90 -11.73
CA ILE A 2 -0.17 2.98 -10.38
C ILE A 2 0.87 4.13 -10.29
N ASP A 3 1.58 4.36 -11.40
CA ASP A 3 2.48 5.51 -11.57
C ASP A 3 1.76 6.86 -11.48
N LEU A 4 0.45 6.93 -11.78
CA LEU A 4 -0.29 8.18 -11.69
C LEU A 4 -0.57 8.53 -10.23
N THR A 5 -1.14 7.59 -9.46
CA THR A 5 -1.38 7.78 -8.02
C THR A 5 -0.07 8.09 -7.29
N PHE A 6 0.98 7.31 -7.57
CA PHE A 6 2.30 7.52 -6.98
C PHE A 6 2.90 8.89 -7.36
N SER A 7 2.77 9.31 -8.62
CA SER A 7 3.28 10.62 -9.07
C SER A 7 2.50 11.79 -8.46
N VAL A 8 1.18 11.68 -8.37
CA VAL A 8 0.33 12.70 -7.73
C VAL A 8 0.66 12.81 -6.23
N ALA A 9 0.84 11.69 -5.54
CA ALA A 9 1.27 11.70 -4.13
C ALA A 9 2.62 12.42 -3.96
N ARG A 10 3.62 12.11 -4.80
CA ARG A 10 4.92 12.81 -4.76
C ARG A 10 4.81 14.31 -5.08
N ALA A 11 3.97 14.69 -6.04
CA ALA A 11 3.72 16.09 -6.35
C ALA A 11 3.11 16.83 -5.15
N ASN A 12 2.13 16.22 -4.47
CA ASN A 12 1.51 16.79 -3.27
C ASN A 12 2.53 16.99 -2.13
N LEU A 13 3.44 16.04 -1.90
CA LEU A 13 4.51 16.20 -0.90
C LEU A 13 5.43 17.38 -1.23
N LYS A 14 5.81 17.50 -2.50
CA LYS A 14 6.68 18.60 -2.98
C LYS A 14 6.00 19.95 -2.81
N LEU A 15 4.72 20.06 -3.19
CA LEU A 15 3.93 21.29 -3.07
C LEU A 15 3.81 21.75 -1.62
N ASN A 16 3.75 20.82 -0.67
CA ASN A 16 3.67 21.12 0.76
C ASN A 16 5.03 21.18 1.48
N GLY A 17 6.15 21.04 0.75
CA GLY A 17 7.50 21.11 1.33
C GLY A 17 7.81 20.01 2.35
N LEU A 18 7.13 18.86 2.31
CA LEU A 18 7.32 17.77 3.27
C LEU A 18 8.61 16.99 2.95
N LYS A 19 9.55 16.98 3.89
CA LYS A 19 10.89 16.35 3.74
C LYS A 19 11.08 15.09 4.57
N ASN A 20 10.20 14.84 5.53
CA ASN A 20 10.24 13.70 6.46
C ASN A 20 9.35 12.54 6.00
N VAL A 21 9.08 12.42 4.70
CA VAL A 21 8.20 11.40 4.13
C VAL A 21 8.97 10.59 3.09
N LEU A 22 8.98 9.27 3.25
CA LEU A 22 9.47 8.34 2.24
C LEU A 22 8.26 7.73 1.50
N VAL A 23 8.24 7.83 0.18
CA VAL A 23 7.20 7.20 -0.66
C VAL A 23 7.79 6.01 -1.40
N VAL A 24 7.19 4.84 -1.22
CA VAL A 24 7.63 3.60 -1.87
C VAL A 24 6.56 3.13 -2.86
N ASN A 25 6.91 3.00 -4.15
CA ASN A 25 5.98 2.54 -5.20
C ASN A 25 5.86 1.01 -5.18
N LYS A 26 5.30 0.45 -4.11
CA LYS A 26 5.03 -0.98 -3.96
C LYS A 26 3.65 -1.19 -3.37
N ALA A 27 2.95 -2.23 -3.80
CA ALA A 27 1.68 -2.63 -3.23
C ALA A 27 1.90 -3.67 -2.11
N ALA A 28 1.38 -3.40 -0.92
CA ALA A 28 1.46 -4.31 0.23
C ALA A 28 0.45 -5.47 0.10
N TRP A 29 0.87 -6.66 0.55
CA TRP A 29 0.11 -7.91 0.48
C TRP A 29 0.67 -8.94 1.48
N ASP A 30 0.27 -10.22 1.39
CA ASP A 30 0.77 -11.29 2.28
C ASP A 30 1.96 -12.08 1.70
N LYS A 31 2.19 -12.03 0.39
CA LYS A 31 3.28 -12.71 -0.31
C LYS A 31 3.70 -11.97 -1.57
N ARG A 32 4.85 -12.34 -2.14
CA ARG A 32 5.30 -11.82 -3.44
C ARG A 32 4.56 -12.53 -4.57
N GLU A 33 3.82 -11.77 -5.35
CA GLU A 33 3.15 -12.27 -6.55
C GLU A 33 2.76 -11.10 -7.48
N LYS A 34 2.15 -11.43 -8.62
CA LYS A 34 1.51 -10.46 -9.50
C LYS A 34 0.00 -10.61 -9.39
N LEU A 35 -0.69 -9.52 -9.04
CA LEU A 35 -2.15 -9.48 -8.94
C LEU A 35 -2.75 -8.62 -10.03
N LEU A 36 -3.93 -9.02 -10.50
CA LEU A 36 -4.74 -8.20 -11.38
C LEU A 36 -5.60 -7.25 -10.53
N ILE A 37 -5.37 -5.95 -10.66
CA ILE A 37 -6.19 -4.91 -10.03
C ILE A 37 -7.23 -4.42 -11.03
N ASN A 38 -8.47 -4.27 -10.58
CA ASN A 38 -9.56 -3.66 -11.32
C ASN A 38 -9.72 -2.21 -10.86
N ILE A 39 -9.62 -1.27 -11.79
CA ILE A 39 -9.72 0.18 -11.55
C ILE A 39 -10.96 0.70 -12.27
N PRO A 40 -12.04 1.04 -11.54
CA PRO A 40 -13.22 1.65 -12.15
C PRO A 40 -12.88 3.01 -12.76
N LYS A 41 -13.29 3.25 -14.01
CA LYS A 41 -13.08 4.56 -14.64
C LYS A 41 -13.91 5.62 -13.91
N GLY A 42 -13.28 6.75 -13.56
CA GLY A 42 -13.94 7.84 -12.84
C GLY A 42 -14.09 7.63 -11.32
N PHE A 43 -13.83 6.42 -10.82
CA PHE A 43 -13.95 6.07 -9.40
C PHE A 43 -12.67 5.39 -8.91
N TYR A 44 -11.53 6.06 -9.07
CA TYR A 44 -10.20 5.50 -8.80
C TYR A 44 -10.01 5.03 -7.35
N GLY A 45 -10.72 5.63 -6.40
CA GLY A 45 -10.72 5.21 -4.99
C GLY A 45 -11.26 3.79 -4.76
N TYR A 46 -12.04 3.24 -5.70
CA TYR A 46 -12.62 1.90 -5.62
C TYR A 46 -11.74 0.82 -6.27
N ALA A 47 -10.47 1.14 -6.57
CA ALA A 47 -9.53 0.17 -7.13
C ALA A 47 -9.33 -1.01 -6.17
N SER A 48 -9.54 -2.23 -6.65
CA SER A 48 -9.43 -3.43 -5.82
C SER A 48 -8.96 -4.65 -6.61
N VAL A 49 -8.32 -5.57 -5.90
CA VAL A 49 -7.99 -6.92 -6.40
C VAL A 49 -9.23 -7.80 -6.50
N TYR A 50 -10.28 -7.48 -5.74
CA TYR A 50 -11.56 -8.17 -5.81
C TYR A 50 -12.42 -7.55 -6.91
N LYS A 51 -13.08 -8.41 -7.69
CA LYS A 51 -13.94 -7.95 -8.78
C LYS A 51 -15.15 -7.22 -8.19
N ARG A 52 -15.33 -5.96 -8.58
CA ARG A 52 -16.54 -5.18 -8.33
C ARG A 52 -17.26 -4.94 -9.66
N TYR A 53 -18.59 -4.94 -9.63
CA TYR A 53 -19.41 -4.76 -10.83
C TYR A 53 -19.49 -3.27 -11.16
N PHE A 54 -18.53 -2.79 -11.95
CA PHE A 54 -18.59 -1.47 -12.59
C PHE A 54 -18.73 -1.64 -14.10
N SER A 55 -19.47 -0.74 -14.74
CA SER A 55 -19.73 -0.76 -16.19
C SER A 55 -18.45 -0.61 -17.02
N GLN A 56 -17.46 0.12 -16.51
CA GLN A 56 -16.15 0.28 -17.15
C GLN A 56 -15.01 0.17 -16.13
N THR A 57 -14.17 -0.84 -16.30
CA THR A 57 -12.99 -1.08 -15.47
C THR A 57 -11.74 -1.23 -16.32
N ILE A 58 -10.66 -0.60 -15.91
CA ILE A 58 -9.33 -0.89 -16.45
C ILE A 58 -8.69 -1.98 -15.58
N LYS A 59 -8.05 -2.95 -16.23
CA LYS A 59 -7.36 -4.05 -15.58
C LYS A 59 -5.86 -3.84 -15.68
N MET A 60 -5.15 -4.02 -14.58
CA MET A 60 -3.70 -3.78 -14.54
C MET A 60 -3.04 -4.85 -13.67
N MET A 61 -1.97 -5.47 -14.19
CA MET A 61 -1.13 -6.34 -13.38
C MET A 61 -0.20 -5.50 -12.52
N VAL A 62 -0.11 -5.83 -11.23
CA VAL A 62 0.71 -5.13 -10.25
C VAL A 62 1.52 -6.16 -9.45
N GLU A 63 2.79 -5.85 -9.22
CA GLU A 63 3.63 -6.62 -8.30
C GLU A 63 3.30 -6.23 -6.86
N VAL A 64 3.05 -7.25 -6.04
CA VAL A 64 2.72 -7.10 -4.63
C VAL A 64 3.75 -7.78 -3.74
N PHE A 65 3.89 -7.28 -2.51
CA PHE A 65 4.95 -7.69 -1.59
C PHE A 65 4.44 -7.75 -0.15
N PRO A 66 4.95 -8.66 0.70
CA PRO A 66 4.77 -8.57 2.15
C PRO A 66 5.14 -7.19 2.68
N LEU A 67 4.40 -6.63 3.64
CA LEU A 67 4.76 -5.32 4.19
C LEU A 67 6.15 -5.37 4.87
N ASP A 68 6.47 -6.46 5.56
CA ASP A 68 7.81 -6.68 6.12
C ASP A 68 8.93 -6.58 5.07
N ASP A 69 8.66 -7.00 3.83
CA ASP A 69 9.61 -6.92 2.72
C ASP A 69 9.75 -5.51 2.16
N ILE A 70 8.70 -4.70 2.25
CA ILE A 70 8.72 -3.29 1.86
C ILE A 70 9.50 -2.48 2.89
N LEU A 71 9.31 -2.79 4.18
CA LEU A 71 9.94 -2.11 5.29
C LEU A 71 11.39 -2.53 5.54
N ARG A 72 11.80 -3.69 4.99
CA ARG A 72 13.16 -4.20 5.12
C ARG A 72 14.20 -3.17 4.67
N GLY A 73 15.13 -2.83 5.56
CA GLY A 73 16.19 -1.86 5.31
C GLY A 73 15.79 -0.40 5.59
N LEU A 74 14.54 -0.16 6.00
CA LEU A 74 14.15 1.10 6.62
C LEU A 74 14.39 0.98 8.12
N SER A 75 15.38 1.72 8.63
CA SER A 75 15.60 1.82 10.08
C SER A 75 14.52 2.72 10.67
N CYS A 76 13.32 2.17 10.95
CA CYS A 76 12.23 2.90 11.58
C CYS A 76 11.60 2.10 12.72
N ASN A 77 11.33 2.79 13.84
CA ASN A 77 10.47 2.26 14.90
C ASN A 77 9.01 2.60 14.54
N ILE A 78 8.18 1.58 14.34
CA ILE A 78 6.81 1.74 13.87
C ILE A 78 5.89 1.99 15.06
N LYS A 79 5.45 3.25 15.21
CA LYS A 79 4.51 3.66 16.28
C LYS A 79 3.04 3.58 15.87
N LEU A 80 2.76 3.68 14.58
CA LEU A 80 1.40 3.70 14.02
C LEU A 80 1.44 3.16 12.59
N ILE A 81 0.46 2.33 12.26
CA ILE A 81 0.21 1.87 10.90
C ILE A 81 -1.22 2.26 10.52
N LYS A 82 -1.35 3.05 9.45
CA LYS A 82 -2.63 3.31 8.81
C LYS A 82 -2.74 2.44 7.55
N ILE A 83 -3.80 1.63 7.45
CA ILE A 83 -4.11 0.82 6.27
C ILE A 83 -5.39 1.40 5.65
N ASP A 84 -5.27 1.94 4.45
CA ASP A 84 -6.34 2.63 3.72
C ASP A 84 -6.39 2.07 2.30
N ILE A 85 -6.92 0.86 2.18
CA ILE A 85 -6.98 0.08 0.95
C ILE A 85 -8.36 -0.59 0.88
N GLU A 86 -8.89 -0.79 -0.32
CA GLU A 86 -10.23 -1.38 -0.48
C GLU A 86 -10.19 -2.92 -0.52
N GLY A 87 -10.59 -3.55 0.59
CA GLY A 87 -10.93 -4.99 0.70
C GLY A 87 -9.75 -5.94 0.89
N ALA A 88 -8.52 -5.42 0.92
CA ALA A 88 -7.26 -6.16 1.00
C ALA A 88 -6.56 -6.08 2.38
N GLU A 89 -7.21 -5.49 3.38
CA GLU A 89 -6.64 -5.15 4.69
C GLU A 89 -6.09 -6.38 5.40
N TYR A 90 -6.88 -7.46 5.44
CA TYR A 90 -6.46 -8.74 6.04
C TYR A 90 -5.17 -9.29 5.41
N ARG A 91 -5.00 -9.12 4.10
CA ARG A 91 -3.82 -9.61 3.37
C ARG A 91 -2.60 -8.78 3.72
N VAL A 92 -2.74 -7.47 3.82
CA VAL A 92 -1.65 -6.60 4.28
C VAL A 92 -1.24 -6.96 5.71
N ILE A 93 -2.20 -7.11 6.63
CA ILE A 93 -1.94 -7.50 8.02
C ILE A 93 -1.19 -8.82 8.09
N LYS A 94 -1.57 -9.82 7.28
CA LYS A 94 -0.89 -11.11 7.24
C LYS A 94 0.56 -11.01 6.73
N GLY A 95 0.87 -10.01 5.90
CA GLY A 95 2.23 -9.70 5.45
C GLY A 95 3.09 -8.92 6.43
N MET A 96 2.59 -8.66 7.65
CA MET A 96 3.24 -7.86 8.70
C MET A 96 3.71 -8.68 9.90
N GLY A 97 4.00 -9.97 9.70
CA GLY A 97 4.31 -10.89 10.81
C GLY A 97 5.41 -10.38 11.75
N LYS A 98 6.51 -9.84 11.22
CA LYS A 98 7.59 -9.27 12.04
C LYS A 98 7.26 -7.86 12.52
N SER A 99 6.76 -6.99 11.64
CA SER A 99 6.45 -5.60 11.99
C SER A 99 5.39 -5.46 13.08
N LEU A 100 4.51 -6.44 13.26
CA LEU A 100 3.54 -6.49 14.36
C LEU A 100 4.19 -6.92 15.69
N LEU A 101 5.18 -7.81 15.63
CA LEU A 101 5.85 -8.37 16.82
C LEU A 101 7.00 -7.48 17.34
N ASP A 102 7.62 -6.69 16.46
CA ASP A 102 8.69 -5.73 16.82
C ASP A 102 8.15 -4.45 17.49
N THR A 103 6.87 -4.42 17.87
CA THR A 103 6.39 -3.43 18.81
C THR A 103 7.02 -3.75 20.17
N ASN A 104 8.15 -3.11 20.49
CA ASN A 104 8.60 -2.99 21.86
C ASN A 104 7.42 -2.43 22.64
N LEU A 105 6.71 -3.30 23.37
CA LEU A 105 5.77 -2.87 24.37
C LEU A 105 6.62 -2.08 25.34
N ASP A 106 6.52 -0.75 25.28
CA ASP A 106 7.09 0.13 26.28
C ASP A 106 6.48 -0.28 27.62
N THR A 107 7.15 -1.21 28.31
CA THR A 107 6.85 -1.59 29.69
C THR A 107 7.35 -0.46 30.57
N ASN A 108 6.56 0.59 30.68
CA ASN A 108 6.64 1.61 31.73
C ASN A 108 5.40 1.54 32.60
#